data_AF-A0A972GZ48-F1
#
_entry.id   AF-A0A972GZ48-F1
#
_cell.length_a   1.000
_cell.length_b   1.000
_cell.length_c   1.000
_cell.angle_alpha   90.00
_cell.angle_beta   90.00
_cell.angle_gamma   90.00
#
_symmetry.space_group_name_H-M   'P 1'
#
loop_
_entity.id
_entity.type
_entity.pdbx_description
1 polymer ?
#
loop_
_entity_poly.entity_id
_entity_poly.type
_entity_poly.pdbx_seq_one_letter_code
_entity_poly.pdbx_strand_id
1 'polypeptide(L)'
;MTPSLEIINGHYSVAGIKPQNEDSCGVLVPDEPLLTTKGIAVVVADGMSASDNGKQASETCVKSFLSDYFSTPETWSVKNSGQKILAALNRWLHGQGQREYQSHKGMVTTLSVLIFKSNTAYIFHVGDTRIYRLRNNELEQLTQDHRFFVSDEKTYLSRALGIDLRVDIDYKTLSLETGDVFIQLTDGVYEFIADSMIKSILQDYQHKPEIAAREIVEEALLNKSDDNLTCQIIEVTHLPSENENEFYEKLTELPFPPPLEPGLILDGYKVLRHLFSNKRTEVYLVEDSDTGDKVVLKAPSVNYLDDPEYINQFLHEEWAGRRINNPHVLRVLEIKRRRTALYYITEYIEGCSLRQWLDDNARPSLSQVRAFIEQIARGLRSFHRLEMIHQDLKPENILIDEHDTLKIIDFGSTKIAGIEEIMLPIEVNNILGTINYTAPEYHVGNPGSNRSDIYSLGIIAYEMLTGHLPYGKEMTARNIKRVNYISIKHFNPEIPIWVDKAIEKAVLINPDNRFSLLSEFVYALNHADSSLVKKDYVPLIKRNPVRTWQMISAILLVINILLMVY
;
A
#
# COMPACT_ATOMS: atom_id res chain seq x y z
N MET A 1 28.40 -14.26 -4.38
CA MET A 1 28.10 -12.94 -3.80
C MET A 1 27.06 -12.34 -4.71
N THR A 2 25.84 -12.20 -4.21
CA THR A 2 24.70 -11.63 -4.94
C THR A 2 24.95 -10.15 -5.18
N PRO A 3 24.56 -9.59 -6.35
CA PRO A 3 24.69 -8.16 -6.59
C PRO A 3 23.71 -7.41 -5.68
N SER A 4 24.23 -6.62 -4.74
CA SER A 4 23.46 -5.67 -3.93
C SER A 4 23.32 -4.33 -4.66
N LEU A 5 22.38 -3.50 -4.23
CA LEU A 5 22.32 -2.10 -4.67
C LEU A 5 23.64 -1.39 -4.31
N GLU A 6 24.35 -0.90 -5.31
CA GLU A 6 25.59 -0.15 -5.13
C GLU A 6 25.50 1.20 -5.86
N ILE A 7 26.00 2.22 -5.17
CA ILE A 7 26.13 3.56 -5.71
C ILE A 7 27.55 4.08 -5.49
N ILE A 8 27.97 5.01 -6.35
CA ILE A 8 29.06 5.94 -6.04
C ILE A 8 28.40 7.29 -5.78
N ASN A 9 28.77 7.95 -4.69
CA ASN A 9 28.25 9.28 -4.37
C ASN A 9 29.40 10.27 -4.13
N GLY A 10 29.09 11.54 -4.33
CA GLY A 10 29.97 12.64 -3.98
C GLY A 10 29.18 13.92 -3.81
N HIS A 11 29.68 14.83 -2.98
CA HIS A 11 29.02 16.10 -2.72
C HIS A 11 30.02 17.21 -2.44
N TYR A 12 29.64 18.44 -2.75
CA TYR A 12 30.40 19.61 -2.38
C TYR A 12 29.42 20.73 -1.99
N SER A 13 29.62 21.28 -0.79
CA SER A 13 28.73 22.28 -0.20
C SER A 13 29.56 23.36 0.48
N VAL A 14 29.35 24.62 0.10
CA VAL A 14 30.13 25.78 0.57
C VAL A 14 29.24 26.99 0.82
N ALA A 15 29.70 27.85 1.74
CA ALA A 15 29.00 29.08 2.08
C ALA A 15 28.98 30.11 0.94
N GLY A 16 29.86 29.98 -0.07
CA GLY A 16 30.02 30.97 -1.12
C GLY A 16 30.51 32.31 -0.57
N ILE A 17 29.80 33.40 -0.89
CA ILE A 17 30.10 34.74 -0.37
C ILE A 17 29.49 35.00 1.02
N LYS A 18 28.58 34.13 1.48
CA LYS A 18 27.91 34.27 2.78
C LYS A 18 28.86 33.88 3.92
N PRO A 19 28.69 34.45 5.13
CA PRO A 19 29.55 34.14 6.28
C PRO A 19 29.37 32.72 6.81
N GLN A 20 28.23 32.08 6.52
CA GLN A 20 27.92 30.72 6.92
C GLN A 20 27.24 29.97 5.79
N ASN A 21 27.43 28.65 5.76
CA ASN A 21 26.67 27.75 4.91
C ASN A 21 25.38 27.35 5.65
N GLU A 22 24.24 27.70 5.06
CA GLU A 22 22.91 27.36 5.56
C GLU A 22 22.33 26.12 4.86
N ASP A 23 23.00 25.62 3.83
CA ASP A 23 22.69 24.34 3.21
C ASP A 23 23.17 23.17 4.05
N SER A 24 22.45 22.06 3.97
CA SER A 24 22.86 20.78 4.53
C SER A 24 22.55 19.66 3.53
N CYS A 25 23.43 18.69 3.42
CA CYS A 25 23.20 17.49 2.61
C CYS A 25 23.73 16.23 3.32
N GLY A 26 23.28 15.06 2.88
CA GLY A 26 23.73 13.79 3.45
C GLY A 26 23.29 12.57 2.65
N VAL A 27 24.10 11.52 2.74
CA VAL A 27 23.81 10.19 2.18
C VAL A 27 23.95 9.18 3.30
N LEU A 28 23.01 8.23 3.38
CA LEU A 28 23.13 7.07 4.26
C LEU A 28 22.91 5.80 3.45
N VAL A 29 23.98 5.03 3.31
CA VAL A 29 23.98 3.66 2.80
C VAL A 29 24.06 2.73 4.01
N PRO A 30 22.97 2.03 4.38
CA PRO A 30 23.00 1.13 5.52
C PRO A 30 23.64 -0.22 5.15
N ASP A 31 24.06 -0.99 6.15
CA ASP A 31 24.42 -2.40 5.98
C ASP A 31 23.16 -3.28 5.80
N GLU A 32 23.32 -4.51 5.33
CA GLU A 32 22.24 -5.49 5.33
C GLU A 32 21.79 -5.86 6.75
N PRO A 33 20.49 -6.13 7.01
CA PRO A 33 19.38 -6.28 6.05
C PRO A 33 18.65 -4.96 5.68
N LEU A 34 19.10 -3.83 6.21
CA LEU A 34 18.43 -2.54 6.02
C LEU A 34 18.59 -2.03 4.59
N LEU A 35 19.70 -2.32 3.93
CA LEU A 35 19.90 -1.99 2.52
C LEU A 35 18.81 -2.60 1.63
N THR A 36 18.52 -3.89 1.80
CA THR A 36 17.46 -4.56 1.05
C THR A 36 16.05 -4.02 1.39
N THR A 37 15.77 -3.76 2.67
CA THR A 37 14.41 -3.41 3.12
C THR A 37 14.07 -1.92 3.02
N LYS A 38 15.05 -1.04 3.18
CA LYS A 38 14.90 0.42 3.20
C LYS A 38 15.62 1.14 2.07
N GLY A 39 16.60 0.51 1.45
CA GLY A 39 17.38 1.13 0.39
C GLY A 39 18.41 2.12 0.91
N ILE A 40 18.79 3.06 0.05
CA ILE A 40 19.75 4.13 0.31
C ILE A 40 18.98 5.44 0.34
N ALA A 41 19.25 6.30 1.34
CA ALA A 41 18.63 7.60 1.45
C ALA A 41 19.64 8.72 1.19
N VAL A 42 19.21 9.72 0.44
CA VAL A 42 19.99 10.88 0.00
C VAL A 42 19.13 12.12 0.21
N VAL A 43 19.66 13.14 0.87
CA VAL A 43 18.88 14.30 1.29
C VAL A 43 19.69 15.58 1.11
N VAL A 44 19.07 16.60 0.53
CA VAL A 44 19.54 17.99 0.51
C VAL A 44 18.45 18.89 1.09
N ALA A 45 18.85 19.84 1.92
CA ALA A 45 18.00 20.88 2.48
C ALA A 45 18.72 22.23 2.40
N ASP A 46 18.03 23.24 1.90
CA ASP A 46 18.50 24.63 1.87
C ASP A 46 17.74 25.43 2.94
N GLY A 47 18.50 26.06 3.83
CA GLY A 47 17.99 26.86 4.93
C GLY A 47 17.68 28.28 4.48
N MET A 48 16.43 28.73 4.63
CA MET A 48 16.06 30.07 4.18
C MET A 48 16.84 31.18 4.91
N SER A 49 17.64 31.96 4.21
CA SER A 49 18.41 33.08 4.80
C SER A 49 17.56 34.18 5.43
N ALA A 50 16.28 34.28 5.03
CA ALA A 50 15.32 35.22 5.64
C ALA A 50 14.70 34.69 6.96
N SER A 51 15.05 33.48 7.38
CA SER A 51 14.63 32.88 8.65
C SER A 51 15.71 33.07 9.72
N ASP A 52 15.30 33.25 10.97
CA ASP A 52 16.22 33.52 12.07
C ASP A 52 17.19 32.34 12.32
N ASN A 53 16.84 31.13 11.88
CA ASN A 53 17.61 29.89 12.06
C ASN A 53 17.51 28.92 10.88
N GLY A 54 17.69 29.42 9.65
CA GLY A 54 17.65 28.61 8.42
C GLY A 54 18.63 27.43 8.45
N LYS A 55 19.88 27.69 8.86
CA LYS A 55 20.91 26.66 9.04
C LYS A 55 20.50 25.55 10.02
N GLN A 56 19.92 25.90 11.16
CA GLN A 56 19.50 24.90 12.13
C GLN A 56 18.32 24.07 11.59
N ALA A 57 17.42 24.69 10.83
CA ALA A 57 16.31 24.01 10.17
C ALA A 57 16.80 22.97 9.15
N SER A 58 17.69 23.36 8.23
CA SER A 58 18.23 22.47 7.20
C SER A 58 19.03 21.31 7.81
N GLU A 59 19.95 21.60 8.74
CA GLU A 59 20.74 20.57 9.43
C GLU A 59 19.86 19.57 10.19
N THR A 60 18.83 20.07 10.89
CA THR A 60 17.91 19.22 11.66
C THR A 60 17.09 18.33 10.74
N CYS A 61 16.61 18.87 9.62
CA CYS A 61 15.85 18.11 8.63
C CYS A 61 16.67 16.96 8.04
N VAL A 62 17.90 17.24 7.58
CA VAL A 62 18.78 16.21 6.99
C VAL A 62 19.10 15.12 8.03
N LYS A 63 19.58 15.51 9.21
CA LYS A 63 19.97 14.55 10.26
C LYS A 63 18.79 13.70 10.74
N SER A 64 17.65 14.34 10.99
CA SER A 64 16.46 13.65 11.49
C SER A 64 15.82 12.77 10.43
N PHE A 65 15.74 13.21 9.18
CA PHE A 65 15.20 12.38 8.11
C PHE A 65 16.04 11.10 7.91
N LEU A 66 17.36 11.24 7.82
CA LEU A 66 18.26 10.10 7.68
C LEU A 66 18.14 9.15 8.89
N SER A 67 18.10 9.67 10.12
CA SER A 67 17.96 8.82 11.32
C SER A 67 16.59 8.13 11.40
N ASP A 68 15.51 8.89 11.22
CA ASP A 68 14.15 8.40 11.43
C ASP A 68 13.71 7.44 10.33
N TYR A 69 14.16 7.65 9.07
CA TYR A 69 13.79 6.79 7.94
C TYR A 69 14.20 5.34 8.16
N PHE A 70 15.44 5.09 8.57
CA PHE A 70 15.92 3.72 8.87
C PHE A 70 15.40 3.17 10.19
N SER A 71 14.85 4.02 11.06
CA SER A 71 14.18 3.62 12.30
C SER A 71 12.70 3.29 12.11
N THR A 72 12.12 3.57 10.93
CA THR A 72 10.73 3.18 10.64
C THR A 72 10.59 1.67 10.47
N PRO A 73 9.42 1.08 10.80
CA PRO A 73 9.19 -0.36 10.61
C PRO A 73 9.51 -0.81 9.18
N GLU A 74 10.25 -1.91 9.01
CA GLU A 74 10.65 -2.45 7.69
C GLU A 74 9.47 -2.73 6.74
N THR A 75 8.28 -2.94 7.31
CA THR A 75 7.05 -3.20 6.56
C THR A 75 6.40 -1.96 5.95
N TRP A 76 6.84 -0.75 6.34
CA TRP A 76 6.30 0.49 5.76
C TRP A 76 6.90 0.73 4.38
N SER A 77 6.05 1.07 3.42
CA SER A 77 6.51 1.57 2.12
C SER A 77 7.39 2.83 2.27
N VAL A 78 8.22 3.07 1.26
CA VAL A 78 9.05 4.27 1.18
C VAL A 78 8.17 5.52 1.27
N LYS A 79 7.06 5.55 0.52
CA LYS A 79 6.04 6.61 0.55
C LYS A 79 5.53 6.89 1.95
N ASN A 80 5.04 5.86 2.65
CA ASN A 80 4.46 6.00 3.98
C ASN A 80 5.51 6.48 4.99
N SER A 81 6.71 5.90 4.95
CA SER A 81 7.84 6.29 5.81
C SER A 81 8.19 7.77 5.60
N GLY A 82 8.43 8.18 4.34
CA GLY A 82 8.75 9.56 4.00
C GLY A 82 7.65 10.54 4.41
N GLN A 83 6.39 10.28 4.05
CA GLN A 83 5.28 11.18 4.40
C GLN A 83 5.09 11.34 5.91
N LYS A 84 5.23 10.27 6.70
CA LYS A 84 5.08 10.32 8.16
C LYS A 84 6.20 11.12 8.82
N ILE A 85 7.44 10.89 8.39
CA ILE A 85 8.62 11.60 8.91
C ILE A 85 8.52 13.08 8.56
N LEU A 86 8.28 13.40 7.29
CA LEU A 86 8.21 14.78 6.83
C LEU A 86 7.06 15.56 7.48
N ALA A 87 5.89 14.92 7.68
CA ALA A 87 4.80 15.54 8.42
C ALA A 87 5.13 15.76 9.92
N ALA A 88 5.99 14.94 10.51
CA ALA A 88 6.49 15.14 11.88
C ALA A 88 7.52 16.28 11.93
N LEU A 89 8.49 16.30 11.02
CA LEU A 89 9.50 17.35 10.89
C LEU A 89 8.87 18.72 10.65
N ASN A 90 7.91 18.81 9.73
CA ASN A 90 7.20 20.06 9.45
C ASN A 90 6.51 20.62 10.70
N ARG A 91 5.81 19.76 11.45
CA ARG A 91 5.12 20.17 12.70
C ARG A 91 6.11 20.61 13.77
N TRP A 92 7.27 19.95 13.85
CA TRP A 92 8.32 20.32 14.79
C TRP A 92 8.93 21.69 14.45
N LEU A 93 9.33 21.90 13.20
CA LEU A 93 9.88 23.19 12.72
C LEU A 93 8.90 24.34 12.92
N HIS A 94 7.64 24.15 12.49
CA HIS A 94 6.59 25.16 12.67
C HIS A 94 6.33 25.45 14.15
N GLY A 95 6.34 24.42 15.01
CA GLY A 95 6.17 24.57 16.46
C GLY A 95 7.31 25.33 17.15
N GLN A 96 8.56 25.06 16.76
CA GLN A 96 9.74 25.75 17.30
C GLN A 96 9.81 27.20 16.83
N GLY A 97 9.55 27.46 15.53
CA GLY A 97 9.48 28.81 14.98
C GLY A 97 8.50 29.71 15.74
N GLN A 98 7.32 29.18 16.11
CA GLN A 98 6.32 29.94 16.88
C GLN A 98 6.71 30.18 18.34
N ARG A 99 7.33 29.20 19.02
CA ARG A 99 7.63 29.28 20.46
C ARG A 99 8.85 30.15 20.75
N GLU A 100 9.88 30.05 19.93
CA GLU A 100 11.20 30.60 20.23
C GLU A 100 11.40 31.97 19.57
N TYR A 101 10.78 32.22 18.40
CA TYR A 101 11.01 33.44 17.61
C TYR A 101 9.79 34.36 17.49
N GLN A 102 8.62 33.97 18.04
CA GLN A 102 7.35 34.71 17.91
C GLN A 102 7.02 35.12 16.45
N SER A 103 7.56 34.39 15.48
CA SER A 103 7.51 34.71 14.05
C SER A 103 7.15 33.45 13.27
N HIS A 104 6.26 33.60 12.27
CA HIS A 104 5.90 32.54 11.33
C HIS A 104 7.07 32.09 10.42
N LYS A 105 8.26 32.70 10.55
CA LYS A 105 9.46 32.40 9.75
C LYS A 105 10.67 31.95 10.57
N GLY A 106 10.49 31.47 11.81
CA GLY A 106 11.63 31.18 12.70
C GLY A 106 12.55 30.04 12.23
N MET A 107 11.99 28.96 11.66
CA MET A 107 12.76 27.80 11.18
C MET A 107 12.14 27.27 9.89
N VAL A 108 12.65 27.72 8.74
CA VAL A 108 12.12 27.39 7.42
C VAL A 108 13.22 26.84 6.53
N THR A 109 12.95 25.75 5.84
CA THR A 109 13.92 25.09 4.95
C THR A 109 13.23 24.36 3.81
N THR A 110 13.90 24.24 2.68
CA THR A 110 13.53 23.33 1.60
C THR A 110 13.94 21.91 1.95
N LEU A 111 13.42 20.93 1.23
CA LEU A 111 13.88 19.56 1.34
C LEU A 111 13.66 18.79 0.04
N SER A 112 14.74 18.21 -0.45
CA SER A 112 14.77 17.28 -1.57
C SER A 112 15.36 15.96 -1.13
N VAL A 113 14.55 14.91 -1.15
CA VAL A 113 14.92 13.55 -0.76
C VAL A 113 14.89 12.64 -1.97
N LEU A 114 15.96 11.86 -2.15
CA LEU A 114 16.05 10.71 -3.03
C LEU A 114 16.20 9.44 -2.19
N ILE A 115 15.41 8.41 -2.50
CA ILE A 115 15.58 7.08 -1.91
C ILE A 115 15.72 6.08 -3.04
N PHE A 116 16.82 5.33 -3.05
CA PHE A 116 17.04 4.24 -3.99
C PHE A 116 16.74 2.92 -3.29
N LYS A 117 15.73 2.19 -3.74
CA LYS A 117 15.38 0.88 -3.17
C LYS A 117 15.02 -0.07 -4.30
N SER A 118 15.64 -1.26 -4.30
CA SER A 118 15.52 -2.20 -5.42
C SER A 118 15.93 -1.52 -6.74
N ASN A 119 15.05 -1.54 -7.73
CA ASN A 119 15.17 -0.91 -9.04
C ASN A 119 14.34 0.40 -9.13
N THR A 120 13.94 1.02 -8.01
CA THR A 120 13.16 2.26 -8.01
C THR A 120 13.88 3.40 -7.26
N ALA A 121 13.83 4.60 -7.83
CA ALA A 121 14.08 5.87 -7.15
C ALA A 121 12.76 6.53 -6.70
N TYR A 122 12.70 6.88 -5.43
CA TYR A 122 11.58 7.60 -4.81
C TYR A 122 12.02 9.03 -4.50
N ILE A 123 11.20 10.01 -4.88
CA ILE A 123 11.48 11.43 -4.70
C ILE A 123 10.44 12.03 -3.76
N PHE A 124 10.91 12.74 -2.74
CA PHE A 124 10.08 13.65 -1.94
C PHE A 124 10.64 15.05 -2.07
N HIS A 125 9.79 16.01 -2.42
CA HIS A 125 10.25 17.36 -2.70
C HIS A 125 9.33 18.43 -2.11
N VAL A 126 9.93 19.40 -1.44
CA VAL A 126 9.29 20.65 -1.00
C VAL A 126 10.31 21.77 -1.10
N GLY A 127 10.10 22.71 -2.02
CA GLY A 127 10.93 23.90 -2.15
C GLY A 127 11.39 24.02 -3.59
N ASP A 128 12.66 24.31 -3.79
CA ASP A 128 13.23 24.67 -5.09
C ASP A 128 14.58 24.00 -5.37
N THR A 129 15.13 23.24 -4.41
CA THR A 129 16.28 22.38 -4.65
C THR A 129 15.97 21.38 -5.78
N ARG A 130 16.60 21.55 -6.93
CA ARG A 130 16.31 20.78 -8.13
C ARG A 130 16.96 19.41 -8.09
N ILE A 131 16.23 18.40 -8.55
CA ILE A 131 16.76 17.05 -8.77
C ILE A 131 16.77 16.78 -10.27
N TYR A 132 17.92 16.41 -10.80
CA TYR A 132 18.12 16.03 -12.20
C TYR A 132 18.47 14.54 -12.30
N ARG A 133 18.15 13.93 -13.44
CA ARG A 133 18.67 12.61 -13.86
C ARG A 133 19.35 12.74 -15.21
N LEU A 134 20.59 12.26 -15.30
CA LEU A 134 21.30 12.03 -16.54
C LEU A 134 21.16 10.54 -16.91
N ARG A 135 20.46 10.26 -18.01
CA ARG A 135 20.33 8.91 -18.61
C ARG A 135 20.47 9.02 -20.11
N ASN A 136 21.22 8.11 -20.75
CA ASN A 136 21.39 8.08 -22.21
C ASN A 136 21.78 9.45 -22.80
N ASN A 137 22.62 10.18 -22.06
CA ASN A 137 23.08 11.52 -22.42
C ASN A 137 21.97 12.60 -22.41
N GLU A 138 20.83 12.38 -21.77
CA GLU A 138 19.79 13.38 -21.57
C GLU A 138 19.71 13.77 -20.11
N LEU A 139 19.82 15.07 -19.82
CA LEU A 139 19.68 15.64 -18.49
C LEU A 139 18.24 16.10 -18.31
N GLU A 140 17.46 15.38 -17.49
CA GLU A 140 16.05 15.65 -17.23
C GLU A 140 15.88 16.23 -15.82
N GLN A 141 15.20 17.37 -15.69
CA GLN A 141 14.77 17.88 -14.39
C GLN A 141 13.53 17.10 -13.89
N LEU A 142 13.61 16.55 -12.69
CA LEU A 142 12.60 15.66 -12.11
C LEU A 142 11.64 16.35 -11.14
N THR A 143 12.05 17.46 -10.53
CA THR A 143 11.26 18.26 -9.57
C THR A 143 10.72 19.55 -10.19
N GLN A 144 9.66 20.12 -9.59
CA GLN A 144 9.11 21.42 -9.97
C GLN A 144 9.36 22.43 -8.86
N ASP A 145 9.89 23.60 -9.21
CA ASP A 145 10.27 24.62 -8.25
C ASP A 145 9.03 25.28 -7.61
N HIS A 146 8.95 25.24 -6.28
CA HIS A 146 7.89 25.89 -5.50
C HIS A 146 8.24 27.35 -5.17
N ARG A 147 8.41 28.19 -6.19
CA ARG A 147 8.68 29.64 -6.07
C ARG A 147 7.60 30.48 -6.74
N PHE A 148 7.40 31.71 -6.26
CA PHE A 148 6.65 32.75 -6.99
C PHE A 148 7.47 34.05 -7.08
N PHE A 149 7.36 34.71 -8.24
CA PHE A 149 8.03 35.97 -8.53
C PHE A 149 7.13 37.13 -8.10
N VAL A 150 7.62 37.97 -7.18
CA VAL A 150 6.92 39.21 -6.78
C VAL A 150 7.45 40.41 -7.56
N SER A 151 8.72 40.36 -7.98
CA SER A 151 9.40 41.29 -8.90
C SER A 151 10.61 40.60 -9.54
N ASP A 152 11.26 41.22 -10.53
CA ASP A 152 12.47 40.69 -11.20
C ASP A 152 13.67 40.43 -10.26
N GLU A 153 13.58 40.91 -9.00
CA GLU A 153 14.64 40.83 -7.99
C GLU A 153 14.22 40.06 -6.71
N LYS A 154 12.97 39.60 -6.57
CA LYS A 154 12.49 38.94 -5.34
C LYS A 154 11.62 37.72 -5.61
N THR A 155 12.22 36.56 -5.34
CA THR A 155 11.59 35.24 -5.32
C THR A 155 11.22 34.86 -3.89
N TYR A 156 10.03 34.29 -3.71
CA TYR A 156 9.59 33.71 -2.44
C TYR A 156 9.19 32.25 -2.64
N LEU A 157 9.48 31.42 -1.65
CA LEU A 157 8.98 30.04 -1.60
C LEU A 157 7.46 30.03 -1.43
N SER A 158 6.75 29.35 -2.33
CA SER A 158 5.33 29.04 -2.18
C SER A 158 5.10 27.86 -1.25
N ARG A 159 6.08 26.95 -1.12
CA ARG A 159 6.05 25.79 -0.22
C ARG A 159 7.43 25.52 0.35
N ALA A 160 7.51 25.37 1.67
CA ALA A 160 8.71 24.96 2.38
C ALA A 160 8.31 24.29 3.71
N LEU A 161 9.23 23.53 4.31
CA LEU A 161 9.00 22.98 5.64
C LEU A 161 9.06 24.09 6.69
N GLY A 162 8.14 24.06 7.65
CA GLY A 162 8.08 25.00 8.77
C GLY A 162 7.24 26.26 8.53
N ILE A 163 6.79 26.53 7.29
CA ILE A 163 5.93 27.69 6.98
C ILE A 163 4.53 27.52 7.59
N ASP A 164 3.88 26.40 7.29
CA ASP A 164 2.51 26.10 7.69
C ASP A 164 2.44 24.81 8.51
N LEU A 165 1.38 24.66 9.31
CA LEU A 165 1.16 23.45 10.12
C LEU A 165 1.02 22.18 9.26
N ARG A 166 0.52 22.34 8.03
CA ARG A 166 0.41 21.28 7.02
C ARG A 166 1.20 21.71 5.80
N VAL A 167 1.91 20.75 5.21
CA VAL A 167 2.69 20.95 3.99
C VAL A 167 2.30 19.87 2.99
N ASP A 168 2.06 20.29 1.75
CA ASP A 168 1.90 19.38 0.62
C ASP A 168 3.27 19.02 0.09
N ILE A 169 3.54 17.71 0.04
CA ILE A 169 4.84 17.16 -0.34
C ILE A 169 4.68 16.49 -1.68
N ASP A 170 5.49 16.94 -2.65
CA ASP A 170 5.52 16.30 -3.95
C ASP A 170 6.18 14.94 -3.82
N TYR A 171 5.56 13.93 -4.45
CA TYR A 171 6.03 12.55 -4.43
C TYR A 171 6.01 11.99 -5.84
N LYS A 172 7.16 11.47 -6.28
CA LYS A 172 7.35 10.87 -7.62
C LYS A 172 8.16 9.59 -7.49
N THR A 173 7.91 8.61 -8.35
CA THR A 173 8.72 7.40 -8.46
C THR A 173 9.21 7.19 -9.89
N LEU A 174 10.37 6.56 -10.03
CA LEU A 174 11.09 6.37 -11.28
C LEU A 174 11.80 5.02 -11.26
N SER A 175 11.74 4.27 -12.37
CA SER A 175 12.56 3.07 -12.55
C SER A 175 14.02 3.44 -12.74
N LEU A 176 14.93 2.69 -12.12
CA LEU A 176 16.37 2.84 -12.19
C LEU A 176 16.98 1.99 -13.30
N GLU A 177 18.02 2.52 -13.94
CA GLU A 177 18.91 1.77 -14.82
C GLU A 177 20.35 1.86 -14.29
N THR A 178 21.14 0.82 -14.54
CA THR A 178 22.57 0.86 -14.23
C THR A 178 23.23 1.95 -15.08
N GLY A 179 24.02 2.82 -14.44
CA GLY A 179 24.62 4.01 -15.06
C GLY A 179 23.77 5.27 -14.96
N ASP A 180 22.58 5.22 -14.34
CA ASP A 180 21.84 6.44 -14.01
C ASP A 180 22.65 7.34 -13.07
N VAL A 181 22.70 8.64 -13.39
CA VAL A 181 23.31 9.65 -12.52
C VAL A 181 22.25 10.64 -12.06
N PHE A 182 22.04 10.74 -10.75
CA PHE A 182 21.15 11.70 -10.11
C PHE A 182 21.96 12.87 -9.54
N ILE A 183 21.47 14.08 -9.72
CA ILE A 183 22.13 15.31 -9.24
C ILE A 183 21.12 16.15 -8.47
N GLN A 184 21.48 16.60 -7.27
CA GLN A 184 20.70 17.55 -6.48
C GLN A 184 21.46 18.88 -6.39
N LEU A 185 20.82 19.98 -6.80
CA LEU A 185 21.41 21.32 -6.87
C LEU A 185 20.55 22.32 -6.09
N THR A 186 21.20 23.16 -5.27
CA THR A 186 20.57 24.37 -4.72
C THR A 186 20.63 25.52 -5.74
N ASP A 187 19.84 26.57 -5.50
CA ASP A 187 19.69 27.70 -6.42
C ASP A 187 20.97 28.51 -6.63
N GLY A 188 21.80 28.60 -5.58
CA GLY A 188 23.16 29.12 -5.67
C GLY A 188 24.03 28.39 -6.70
N VAL A 189 23.65 27.19 -7.15
CA VAL A 189 24.30 26.50 -8.25
C VAL A 189 23.50 26.63 -9.55
N TYR A 190 22.26 26.11 -9.59
CA TYR A 190 21.55 25.92 -10.86
C TYR A 190 21.11 27.24 -11.53
N GLU A 191 21.07 28.36 -10.82
CA GLU A 191 20.79 29.67 -11.42
C GLU A 191 22.02 30.28 -12.11
N PHE A 192 23.22 29.80 -11.78
CA PHE A 192 24.51 30.36 -12.21
C PHE A 192 25.29 29.44 -13.17
N ILE A 193 24.79 28.25 -13.47
CA ILE A 193 25.40 27.32 -14.42
C ILE A 193 24.35 26.78 -15.40
N ALA A 194 24.70 26.72 -16.68
CA ALA A 194 23.81 26.18 -17.70
C ALA A 194 23.78 24.64 -17.68
N ASP A 195 22.62 24.04 -17.96
CA ASP A 195 22.43 22.59 -18.06
C ASP A 195 23.43 21.90 -19.02
N SER A 196 23.80 22.57 -20.11
CA SER A 196 24.81 22.07 -21.06
C SER A 196 26.20 21.94 -20.44
N MET A 197 26.57 22.85 -19.54
CA MET A 197 27.84 22.84 -18.83
C MET A 197 27.84 21.76 -17.75
N ILE A 198 26.75 21.65 -16.97
CA ILE A 198 26.55 20.56 -16.00
C ILE A 198 26.75 19.20 -16.70
N LYS A 199 26.08 19.01 -17.84
CA LYS A 199 26.19 17.79 -18.64
C LYS A 199 27.64 17.52 -19.12
N SER A 200 28.37 18.55 -19.54
CA SER A 200 29.78 18.41 -19.95
C SER A 200 30.66 17.94 -18.78
N ILE A 201 30.52 18.58 -17.62
CA ILE A 201 31.33 18.24 -16.43
C ILE A 201 31.05 16.79 -15.99
N LEU A 202 29.78 16.35 -16.02
CA LEU A 202 29.42 14.97 -15.69
C LEU A 202 30.01 13.94 -16.67
N GLN A 203 30.20 14.31 -17.94
CA GLN A 203 30.86 13.46 -18.92
C GLN A 203 32.38 13.41 -18.72
N ASP A 204 33.00 14.56 -18.43
CA ASP A 204 34.45 14.66 -18.23
C ASP A 204 34.91 13.91 -16.97
N TYR A 205 34.04 13.82 -15.96
CA TYR A 205 34.31 13.21 -14.67
C TYR A 205 33.41 11.99 -14.36
N GLN A 206 33.15 11.15 -15.37
CA GLN A 206 32.44 9.86 -15.19
C GLN A 206 33.06 9.02 -14.06
N HIS A 207 32.22 8.39 -13.25
CA HIS A 207 32.61 7.58 -12.09
C HIS A 207 33.37 8.36 -11.00
N LYS A 208 33.39 9.70 -11.03
CA LYS A 208 34.07 10.58 -10.06
C LYS A 208 33.13 11.68 -9.55
N PRO A 209 32.00 11.33 -8.90
CA PRO A 209 30.97 12.29 -8.50
C PRO A 209 31.48 13.38 -7.55
N GLU A 210 32.47 13.09 -6.69
CA GLU A 210 33.05 14.09 -5.77
C GLU A 210 33.75 15.23 -6.53
N ILE A 211 34.53 14.88 -7.57
CA ILE A 211 35.25 15.87 -8.38
C ILE A 211 34.25 16.63 -9.25
N ALA A 212 33.30 15.92 -9.88
CA ALA A 212 32.25 16.55 -10.67
C ALA A 212 31.42 17.55 -9.84
N ALA A 213 31.05 17.20 -8.61
CA ALA A 213 30.29 18.08 -7.73
C ALA A 213 31.08 19.35 -7.38
N ARG A 214 32.38 19.21 -7.11
CA ARG A 214 33.26 20.34 -6.83
C ARG A 214 33.40 21.27 -8.03
N GLU A 215 33.64 20.72 -9.22
CA GLU A 215 33.81 21.52 -10.45
C GLU A 215 32.52 22.26 -10.82
N ILE A 216 31.34 21.64 -10.67
CA ILE A 216 30.04 22.31 -10.88
C ILE A 216 29.89 23.52 -9.94
N VAL A 217 30.25 23.38 -8.67
CA VAL A 217 30.16 24.47 -7.68
C VAL A 217 31.22 25.54 -7.93
N GLU A 218 32.45 25.15 -8.29
CA GLU A 218 33.52 26.10 -8.66
C GLU A 218 33.14 26.93 -9.89
N GLU A 219 32.50 26.32 -10.89
CA GLU A 219 31.99 27.04 -12.07
C GLU A 219 30.88 28.03 -11.70
N ALA A 220 29.95 27.65 -10.81
CA ALA A 220 28.93 28.58 -10.30
C ALA A 220 29.53 29.75 -9.50
N LEU A 221 30.59 29.50 -8.73
CA LEU A 221 31.36 30.55 -8.04
C LEU A 221 32.06 31.50 -9.03
N LEU A 222 32.65 30.97 -10.11
CA LEU A 222 33.24 31.77 -11.18
C LEU A 222 32.20 32.65 -11.89
N ASN A 223 30.98 32.13 -12.03
CA ASN A 223 29.81 32.86 -12.55
C ASN A 223 29.17 33.81 -11.52
N LYS A 224 29.83 34.03 -10.38
CA LYS A 224 29.48 35.01 -9.34
C LYS A 224 28.17 34.71 -8.62
N SER A 225 27.92 33.44 -8.31
CA SER A 225 26.88 33.05 -7.37
C SER A 225 26.97 33.84 -6.06
N ASP A 226 25.82 34.31 -5.59
CA ASP A 226 25.66 35.13 -4.39
C ASP A 226 24.99 34.37 -3.21
N ASP A 227 24.74 33.07 -3.36
CA ASP A 227 24.11 32.22 -2.36
C ASP A 227 25.06 31.13 -1.80
N ASN A 228 24.54 30.28 -0.91
CA ASN A 228 25.12 29.01 -0.54
C ASN A 228 25.01 28.04 -1.72
N LEU A 229 26.05 27.23 -1.91
CA LEU A 229 26.16 26.37 -3.07
C LEU A 229 26.31 24.93 -2.62
N THR A 230 25.35 24.09 -3.01
CA THR A 230 25.39 22.66 -2.74
C THR A 230 25.11 21.88 -4.00
N CYS A 231 26.02 20.97 -4.31
CA CYS A 231 25.86 19.97 -5.36
C CYS A 231 26.10 18.59 -4.76
N GLN A 232 25.16 17.66 -4.98
CA GLN A 232 25.28 16.27 -4.58
C GLN A 232 24.96 15.36 -5.77
N ILE A 233 25.86 14.43 -6.06
CA ILE A 233 25.80 13.55 -7.23
C ILE A 233 25.82 12.09 -6.77
N ILE A 234 24.94 11.28 -7.35
CA ILE A 234 24.81 9.86 -7.07
C ILE A 234 24.75 9.11 -8.39
N GLU A 235 25.69 8.19 -8.58
CA GLU A 235 25.74 7.30 -9.71
C GLU A 235 25.34 5.88 -9.27
N VAL A 236 24.38 5.28 -9.97
CA VAL A 236 23.93 3.91 -9.74
C VAL A 236 24.85 2.95 -10.51
N THR A 237 25.75 2.26 -9.79
CA THR A 237 26.75 1.38 -10.43
C THR A 237 26.28 -0.05 -10.56
N HIS A 238 25.54 -0.55 -9.58
CA HIS A 238 24.90 -1.86 -9.65
C HIS A 238 23.51 -1.76 -9.07
N LEU A 239 22.53 -2.26 -9.81
CA LEU A 239 21.22 -2.54 -9.25
C LEU A 239 21.22 -3.96 -8.72
N PRO A 240 20.51 -4.21 -7.60
CA PRO A 240 20.26 -5.59 -7.23
C PRO A 240 19.50 -6.23 -8.39
N SER A 241 19.89 -7.45 -8.77
CA SER A 241 18.98 -8.30 -9.55
C SER A 241 17.66 -8.28 -8.80
N GLU A 242 16.56 -7.94 -9.46
CA GLU A 242 15.25 -7.77 -8.80
C GLU A 242 15.11 -8.90 -7.78
N ASN A 243 15.02 -8.59 -6.48
CA ASN A 243 15.01 -9.64 -5.43
C ASN A 243 13.77 -10.56 -5.59
N GLU A 244 12.83 -10.11 -6.42
CA GLU A 244 11.84 -10.90 -7.11
C GLU A 244 12.52 -11.87 -8.09
N ASN A 245 13.18 -11.41 -9.15
CA ASN A 245 13.92 -12.25 -10.08
C ASN A 245 14.90 -13.22 -9.42
N GLU A 246 15.61 -13.00 -8.32
CA GLU A 246 16.45 -14.12 -7.81
C GLU A 246 15.61 -15.28 -7.23
N PHE A 247 14.45 -14.99 -6.63
CA PHE A 247 13.49 -16.01 -6.19
C PHE A 247 12.74 -16.63 -7.38
N TYR A 248 12.25 -15.79 -8.31
CA TYR A 248 11.54 -16.22 -9.52
C TYR A 248 12.48 -16.91 -10.52
N GLU A 249 13.71 -16.46 -10.76
CA GLU A 249 14.76 -17.05 -11.62
C GLU A 249 15.17 -18.43 -11.10
N LYS A 250 15.51 -18.57 -9.81
CA LYS A 250 15.83 -19.89 -9.23
C LYS A 250 14.67 -20.88 -9.34
N LEU A 251 13.44 -20.38 -9.36
CA LEU A 251 12.23 -21.21 -9.43
C LEU A 251 11.71 -21.42 -10.85
N THR A 252 11.92 -20.48 -11.77
CA THR A 252 11.63 -20.61 -13.21
C THR A 252 12.66 -21.47 -13.92
N GLU A 253 13.85 -21.63 -13.35
CA GLU A 253 14.80 -22.68 -13.75
C GLU A 253 14.34 -24.10 -13.37
N LEU A 254 13.41 -24.25 -12.41
CA LEU A 254 12.91 -25.57 -12.01
C LEU A 254 11.83 -26.06 -12.98
N PRO A 255 11.91 -27.32 -13.43
CA PRO A 255 10.85 -27.91 -14.22
C PRO A 255 9.58 -28.08 -13.37
N PHE A 256 8.43 -28.14 -14.03
CA PHE A 256 7.19 -28.54 -13.35
C PHE A 256 7.31 -29.98 -12.88
N PRO A 257 6.70 -30.33 -11.73
CA PRO A 257 6.78 -31.69 -11.22
C PRO A 257 6.10 -32.67 -12.17
N PRO A 258 6.59 -33.93 -12.26
CA PRO A 258 5.88 -34.98 -12.97
C PRO A 258 4.56 -35.29 -12.25
N PRO A 259 3.62 -36.02 -12.89
CA PRO A 259 2.40 -36.48 -12.22
C PRO A 259 2.70 -37.17 -10.89
N LEU A 260 2.19 -36.59 -9.80
CA LEU A 260 2.48 -37.02 -8.44
C LEU A 260 1.46 -38.07 -7.98
N GLU A 261 1.73 -39.34 -8.32
CA GLU A 261 0.91 -40.49 -7.90
C GLU A 261 1.18 -40.90 -6.44
N PRO A 262 0.18 -41.45 -5.72
CA PRO A 262 0.37 -41.98 -4.36
C PRO A 262 1.55 -42.95 -4.26
N GLY A 263 2.44 -42.70 -3.29
CA GLY A 263 3.65 -43.47 -3.02
C GLY A 263 4.93 -42.91 -3.65
N LEU A 264 4.83 -42.00 -4.63
CA LEU A 264 5.98 -41.32 -5.22
C LEU A 264 6.65 -40.38 -4.20
N ILE A 265 7.97 -40.24 -4.27
CA ILE A 265 8.75 -39.34 -3.41
C ILE A 265 9.38 -38.25 -4.27
N LEU A 266 9.02 -36.99 -4.02
CA LEU A 266 9.62 -35.81 -4.63
C LEU A 266 10.40 -35.05 -3.57
N ASP A 267 11.73 -34.94 -3.72
CA ASP A 267 12.60 -34.24 -2.78
C ASP A 267 12.36 -34.63 -1.30
N GLY A 268 12.14 -35.91 -1.02
CA GLY A 268 11.85 -36.41 0.33
C GLY A 268 10.42 -36.18 0.83
N TYR A 269 9.52 -35.65 0.01
CA TYR A 269 8.08 -35.60 0.28
C TYR A 269 7.39 -36.78 -0.39
N LYS A 270 6.84 -37.69 0.42
CA LYS A 270 6.11 -38.87 -0.07
C LYS A 270 4.65 -38.53 -0.29
N VAL A 271 4.17 -38.67 -1.51
CA VAL A 271 2.77 -38.43 -1.87
C VAL A 271 1.89 -39.47 -1.20
N LEU A 272 0.94 -39.03 -0.37
CA LEU A 272 -0.05 -39.91 0.26
C LEU A 272 -1.30 -40.01 -0.60
N ARG A 273 -1.84 -38.87 -1.03
CA ARG A 273 -3.02 -38.78 -1.89
C ARG A 273 -3.17 -37.39 -2.51
N HIS A 274 -3.88 -37.32 -3.62
CA HIS A 274 -4.37 -36.06 -4.19
C HIS A 274 -5.47 -35.47 -3.31
N LEU A 275 -5.40 -34.17 -3.03
CA LEU A 275 -6.42 -33.44 -2.26
C LEU A 275 -7.38 -32.70 -3.18
N PHE A 276 -6.84 -31.93 -4.12
CA PHE A 276 -7.62 -31.03 -4.96
C PHE A 276 -6.83 -30.60 -6.19
N SER A 277 -7.52 -30.47 -7.32
CA SER A 277 -6.99 -29.89 -8.55
C SER A 277 -7.96 -28.84 -9.05
N ASN A 278 -7.49 -27.61 -9.26
CA ASN A 278 -8.20 -26.66 -10.10
C ASN A 278 -7.45 -26.50 -11.44
N LYS A 279 -7.95 -25.64 -12.33
CA LYS A 279 -7.29 -25.43 -13.65
C LYS A 279 -5.82 -25.02 -13.48
N ARG A 280 -5.52 -24.26 -12.43
CA ARG A 280 -4.25 -23.58 -12.19
C ARG A 280 -3.31 -24.39 -11.29
N THR A 281 -3.76 -24.99 -10.20
CA THR A 281 -2.92 -25.57 -9.15
C THR A 281 -3.38 -26.98 -8.79
N GLU A 282 -2.41 -27.88 -8.60
CA GLU A 282 -2.58 -29.23 -8.08
C GLU A 282 -2.11 -29.30 -6.63
N VAL A 283 -2.91 -29.95 -5.78
CA VAL A 283 -2.71 -29.96 -4.32
C VAL A 283 -2.69 -31.40 -3.82
N TYR A 284 -1.63 -31.76 -3.12
CA TYR A 284 -1.37 -33.11 -2.64
C TYR A 284 -1.14 -33.12 -1.13
N LEU A 285 -1.64 -34.15 -0.47
CA LEU A 285 -1.23 -34.48 0.89
C LEU A 285 0.04 -35.32 0.80
N VAL A 286 1.10 -34.88 1.45
CA VAL A 286 2.39 -35.54 1.46
C VAL A 286 2.88 -35.75 2.89
N GLU A 287 3.76 -36.73 3.08
CA GLU A 287 4.48 -36.96 4.32
C GLU A 287 5.93 -36.51 4.14
N ASP A 288 6.42 -35.65 5.03
CA ASP A 288 7.83 -35.30 5.04
C ASP A 288 8.65 -36.47 5.59
N SER A 289 9.52 -37.05 4.76
CA SER A 289 10.32 -38.22 5.14
C SER A 289 11.32 -37.93 6.28
N ASP A 290 11.69 -36.67 6.51
CA ASP A 290 12.63 -36.30 7.57
C ASP A 290 11.95 -36.18 8.94
N THR A 291 10.72 -35.64 9.01
CA THR A 291 10.01 -35.40 10.27
C THR A 291 8.86 -36.36 10.54
N GLY A 292 8.33 -37.01 9.51
CA GLY A 292 7.11 -37.81 9.57
C GLY A 292 5.82 -36.99 9.58
N ASP A 293 5.89 -35.66 9.44
CA ASP A 293 4.72 -34.80 9.48
C ASP A 293 3.94 -34.83 8.17
N LYS A 294 2.61 -34.74 8.28
CA LYS A 294 1.73 -34.53 7.13
C LYS A 294 1.72 -33.05 6.75
N VAL A 295 2.07 -32.76 5.50
CA VAL A 295 2.09 -31.41 4.93
C VAL A 295 1.38 -31.40 3.58
N VAL A 296 1.08 -30.20 3.07
CA VAL A 296 0.44 -30.04 1.77
C VAL A 296 1.47 -29.56 0.76
N LEU A 297 1.58 -30.28 -0.36
CA LEU A 297 2.39 -29.87 -1.51
C LEU A 297 1.47 -29.26 -2.55
N LYS A 298 1.74 -28.00 -2.90
CA LYS A 298 1.07 -27.31 -4.01
C LYS A 298 2.03 -27.22 -5.19
N ALA A 299 1.55 -27.63 -6.36
CA ALA A 299 2.27 -27.63 -7.62
C ALA A 299 1.49 -26.88 -8.71
N PRO A 300 2.15 -26.20 -9.65
CA PRO A 300 1.48 -25.59 -10.78
C PRO A 300 0.95 -26.67 -11.74
N SER A 301 -0.21 -26.41 -12.33
CA SER A 301 -0.85 -27.28 -13.33
C SER A 301 -0.07 -27.24 -14.64
N VAL A 302 0.20 -28.42 -15.20
CA VAL A 302 0.87 -28.57 -16.51
C VAL A 302 0.14 -27.85 -17.66
N ASN A 303 -1.14 -27.51 -17.49
CA ASN A 303 -1.92 -26.77 -18.49
C ASN A 303 -1.48 -25.30 -18.64
N TYR A 304 -0.66 -24.77 -17.72
CA TYR A 304 -0.19 -23.38 -17.70
C TYR A 304 1.34 -23.27 -17.75
N LEU A 305 2.02 -24.29 -18.28
CA LEU A 305 3.48 -24.32 -18.45
C LEU A 305 4.02 -23.13 -19.28
N ASP A 306 3.23 -22.66 -20.25
CA ASP A 306 3.61 -21.58 -21.17
C ASP A 306 3.01 -20.22 -20.80
N ASP A 307 2.47 -20.06 -19.58
CA ASP A 307 1.84 -18.82 -19.08
C ASP A 307 2.73 -18.16 -18.00
N PRO A 308 3.58 -17.20 -18.38
CA PRO A 308 4.47 -16.52 -17.44
C PRO A 308 3.73 -15.75 -16.34
N GLU A 309 2.56 -15.20 -16.64
CA GLU A 309 1.77 -14.43 -15.68
C GLU A 309 1.24 -15.36 -14.58
N TYR A 310 0.76 -16.54 -14.97
CA TYR A 310 0.35 -17.56 -14.01
C TYR A 310 1.51 -18.06 -13.15
N ILE A 311 2.67 -18.36 -13.75
CA ILE A 311 3.85 -18.83 -13.01
C ILE A 311 4.28 -17.78 -11.98
N ASN A 312 4.30 -16.51 -12.38
CA ASN A 312 4.56 -15.40 -11.46
C ASN A 312 3.52 -15.33 -10.34
N GLN A 313 2.24 -15.54 -10.63
CA GLN A 313 1.19 -15.55 -9.60
C GLN A 313 1.38 -16.70 -8.58
N PHE A 314 1.73 -17.89 -9.06
CA PHE A 314 1.99 -19.06 -8.21
C PHE A 314 3.18 -18.82 -7.27
N LEU A 315 4.25 -18.24 -7.81
CA LEU A 315 5.46 -17.91 -7.08
C LEU A 315 5.24 -16.76 -6.08
N HIS A 316 4.42 -15.78 -6.46
CA HIS A 316 3.97 -14.71 -5.57
C HIS A 316 3.19 -15.24 -4.36
N GLU A 317 2.37 -16.28 -4.55
CA GLU A 317 1.64 -16.94 -3.47
C GLU A 317 2.59 -17.52 -2.40
N GLU A 318 3.62 -18.27 -2.83
CA GLU A 318 4.66 -18.80 -1.92
C GLU A 318 5.37 -17.65 -1.19
N TRP A 319 5.79 -16.64 -1.94
CA TRP A 319 6.54 -15.49 -1.42
C TRP A 319 5.73 -14.72 -0.36
N ALA A 320 4.45 -14.46 -0.61
CA ALA A 320 3.58 -13.71 0.29
C ALA A 320 3.29 -14.53 1.56
N GLY A 321 2.95 -15.81 1.38
CA GLY A 321 2.61 -16.70 2.49
C GLY A 321 3.78 -16.96 3.46
N ARG A 322 5.04 -16.99 2.98
CA ARG A 322 6.22 -17.14 3.85
C ARG A 322 6.41 -15.99 4.84
N ARG A 323 5.82 -14.81 4.59
CA ARG A 323 5.97 -13.60 5.41
C ARG A 323 4.84 -13.42 6.42
N ILE A 324 3.75 -14.15 6.28
CA ILE A 324 2.60 -14.05 7.17
C ILE A 324 2.67 -15.16 8.21
N ASN A 325 2.86 -14.76 9.47
CA ASN A 325 2.74 -15.67 10.60
C ASN A 325 1.54 -15.27 11.47
N ASN A 326 0.41 -15.96 11.27
CA ASN A 326 -0.81 -15.74 12.04
C ASN A 326 -1.62 -17.04 12.17
N PRO A 327 -2.20 -17.34 13.34
CA PRO A 327 -3.04 -18.54 13.52
C PRO A 327 -4.22 -18.65 12.53
N HIS A 328 -4.74 -17.53 12.04
CA HIS A 328 -5.88 -17.45 11.12
C HIS A 328 -5.49 -17.30 9.64
N VAL A 329 -4.23 -17.58 9.31
CA VAL A 329 -3.72 -17.60 7.94
C VAL A 329 -2.94 -18.89 7.74
N LEU A 330 -3.09 -19.52 6.57
CA LEU A 330 -2.34 -20.72 6.21
C LEU A 330 -0.84 -20.45 6.25
N ARG A 331 -0.12 -21.29 6.98
CA ARG A 331 1.34 -21.17 7.08
C ARG A 331 2.02 -21.86 5.90
N VAL A 332 2.79 -21.08 5.12
CA VAL A 332 3.73 -21.62 4.13
C VAL A 332 5.01 -22.03 4.86
N LEU A 333 5.46 -23.26 4.63
CA LEU A 333 6.61 -23.86 5.28
C LEU A 333 7.88 -23.64 4.45
N GLU A 334 8.98 -23.36 5.14
CA GLU A 334 10.29 -23.22 4.49
C GLU A 334 10.87 -24.58 4.10
N ILE A 335 11.26 -24.72 2.84
CA ILE A 335 11.92 -25.91 2.31
C ILE A 335 13.44 -25.76 2.53
N LYS A 336 14.01 -26.59 3.40
CA LYS A 336 15.46 -26.58 3.75
C LYS A 336 16.32 -27.51 2.89
N ARG A 337 15.74 -28.07 1.83
CA ARG A 337 16.38 -29.02 0.92
C ARG A 337 16.38 -28.48 -0.50
N ARG A 338 17.26 -29.03 -1.34
CA ARG A 338 17.32 -28.67 -2.76
C ARG A 338 16.04 -29.15 -3.46
N ARG A 339 15.36 -28.23 -4.15
CA ARG A 339 14.21 -28.53 -5.00
C ARG A 339 14.67 -29.05 -6.36
N THR A 340 14.01 -30.08 -6.89
CA THR A 340 14.21 -30.57 -8.25
C THR A 340 13.07 -30.19 -9.20
N ALA A 341 11.96 -29.71 -8.65
CA ALA A 341 10.79 -29.26 -9.40
C ALA A 341 10.13 -28.05 -8.72
N LEU A 342 9.28 -27.34 -9.45
CA LEU A 342 8.54 -26.18 -8.97
C LEU A 342 7.35 -26.61 -8.09
N TYR A 343 7.46 -26.39 -6.78
CA TYR A 343 6.39 -26.56 -5.80
C TYR A 343 6.70 -25.76 -4.53
N TYR A 344 5.68 -25.60 -3.68
CA TYR A 344 5.86 -25.13 -2.32
C TYR A 344 5.03 -25.95 -1.32
N ILE A 345 5.40 -25.87 -0.05
CA ILE A 345 4.80 -26.66 1.03
C ILE A 345 4.04 -25.74 1.98
N THR A 346 2.86 -26.17 2.41
CA THR A 346 2.08 -25.53 3.48
C THR A 346 1.77 -26.51 4.59
N GLU A 347 1.36 -26.00 5.74
CA GLU A 347 0.78 -26.86 6.77
C GLU A 347 -0.47 -27.58 6.26
N TYR A 348 -0.71 -28.79 6.75
CA TYR A 348 -1.95 -29.52 6.52
C TYR A 348 -3.01 -29.08 7.54
N ILE A 349 -4.18 -28.69 7.03
CA ILE A 349 -5.34 -28.34 7.86
C ILE A 349 -6.38 -29.43 7.64
N GLU A 350 -6.66 -30.20 8.69
CA GLU A 350 -7.75 -31.18 8.72
C GLU A 350 -9.05 -30.46 9.08
N GLY A 351 -10.03 -30.49 8.17
CA GLY A 351 -11.23 -29.67 8.29
C GLY A 351 -12.02 -29.54 6.99
N CYS A 352 -12.90 -28.55 6.93
CA CYS A 352 -13.75 -28.25 5.76
C CYS A 352 -13.65 -26.78 5.36
N SER A 353 -14.10 -26.41 4.16
CA SER A 353 -14.20 -25.01 3.77
C SER A 353 -15.39 -24.32 4.43
N LEU A 354 -15.32 -23.00 4.62
CA LEU A 354 -16.45 -22.21 5.11
C LEU A 354 -17.67 -22.34 4.16
N ARG A 355 -17.44 -22.52 2.85
CA ARG A 355 -18.51 -22.84 1.89
C ARG A 355 -19.22 -24.13 2.26
N GLN A 356 -18.48 -25.23 2.45
CA GLN A 356 -19.07 -26.51 2.83
C GLN A 356 -19.78 -26.40 4.19
N TRP A 357 -19.17 -25.71 5.15
CA TRP A 357 -19.77 -25.50 6.45
C TRP A 357 -21.09 -24.71 6.37
N LEU A 358 -21.20 -23.70 5.49
CA LEU A 358 -22.43 -22.96 5.24
C LEU A 358 -23.54 -23.86 4.67
N ASP A 359 -23.19 -24.77 3.77
CA ASP A 359 -24.14 -25.73 3.18
C ASP A 359 -24.64 -26.73 4.23
N ASP A 360 -23.75 -27.19 5.11
CA ASP A 360 -24.07 -28.13 6.20
C ASP A 360 -24.80 -27.44 7.38
N ASN A 361 -24.61 -26.12 7.57
CA ASN A 361 -25.12 -25.34 8.71
C ASN A 361 -25.98 -24.16 8.24
N ALA A 362 -27.20 -24.43 7.78
CA ALA A 362 -28.08 -23.42 7.18
C ALA A 362 -28.52 -22.25 8.11
N ARG A 363 -28.35 -22.35 9.44
CA ARG A 363 -28.79 -21.31 10.40
C ARG A 363 -27.83 -21.19 11.58
N PRO A 364 -26.63 -20.63 11.40
CA PRO A 364 -25.70 -20.44 12.50
C PRO A 364 -26.21 -19.36 13.45
N SER A 365 -25.84 -19.48 14.74
CA SER A 365 -26.18 -18.46 15.73
C SER A 365 -25.37 -17.18 15.48
N LEU A 366 -25.94 -16.03 15.84
CA LEU A 366 -25.24 -14.74 15.73
C LEU A 366 -23.91 -14.72 16.50
N SER A 367 -23.82 -15.43 17.63
CA SER A 367 -22.56 -15.57 18.37
C SER A 367 -21.50 -16.33 17.58
N GLN A 368 -21.88 -17.40 16.89
CA GLN A 368 -20.97 -18.17 16.05
C GLN A 368 -20.46 -17.33 14.87
N VAL A 369 -21.37 -16.62 14.18
CA VAL A 369 -20.99 -15.73 13.08
C VAL A 369 -20.02 -14.66 13.55
N ARG A 370 -20.27 -14.03 14.70
CA ARG A 370 -19.34 -13.04 15.28
C ARG A 370 -17.96 -13.60 15.55
N ALA A 371 -17.89 -14.80 16.15
CA ALA A 371 -16.63 -15.46 16.42
C ALA A 371 -15.85 -15.74 15.12
N PHE A 372 -16.53 -16.23 14.08
CA PHE A 372 -15.91 -16.52 12.78
C PHE A 372 -15.42 -15.24 12.09
N ILE A 373 -16.25 -14.20 12.05
CA ILE A 373 -15.87 -12.91 11.45
C ILE A 373 -14.71 -12.26 12.20
N GLU A 374 -14.64 -12.37 13.52
CA GLU A 374 -13.50 -11.89 14.30
C GLU A 374 -12.21 -12.63 13.95
N GLN A 375 -12.25 -13.95 13.80
CA GLN A 375 -11.10 -14.76 13.39
C GLN A 375 -10.62 -14.37 11.98
N ILE A 376 -11.53 -14.28 11.01
CA ILE A 376 -11.19 -13.88 9.62
C ILE A 376 -10.62 -12.46 9.61
N ALA A 377 -11.20 -11.52 10.37
CA ALA A 377 -10.69 -10.16 10.48
C ALA A 377 -9.29 -10.11 11.10
N ARG A 378 -8.96 -10.99 12.06
CA ARG A 378 -7.60 -11.12 12.61
C ARG A 378 -6.61 -11.66 11.55
N GLY A 379 -7.05 -12.58 10.70
CA GLY A 379 -6.30 -13.05 9.55
C GLY A 379 -6.02 -11.92 8.56
N LEU A 380 -7.06 -11.27 8.03
CA LEU A 380 -6.97 -10.13 7.10
C LEU A 380 -6.12 -8.98 7.64
N ARG A 381 -6.22 -8.67 8.94
CA ARG A 381 -5.38 -7.63 9.56
C ARG A 381 -3.88 -7.94 9.44
N SER A 382 -3.50 -9.21 9.35
CA SER A 382 -2.09 -9.61 9.15
C SER A 382 -1.61 -9.27 7.74
N PHE A 383 -2.47 -9.40 6.73
CA PHE A 383 -2.20 -8.89 5.39
C PHE A 383 -2.08 -7.37 5.41
N HIS A 384 -3.08 -6.67 5.96
CA HIS A 384 -3.12 -5.19 5.95
C HIS A 384 -1.91 -4.57 6.69
N ARG A 385 -1.40 -5.23 7.74
CA ARG A 385 -0.18 -4.81 8.47
C ARG A 385 1.09 -4.86 7.62
N LEU A 386 1.08 -5.69 6.58
CA LEU A 386 2.16 -5.84 5.60
C LEU A 386 1.84 -5.07 4.31
N GLU A 387 0.89 -4.13 4.35
CA GLU A 387 0.39 -3.36 3.19
C GLU A 387 -0.07 -4.29 2.04
N MET A 388 -0.54 -5.49 2.39
CA MET A 388 -1.16 -6.46 1.50
C MET A 388 -2.69 -6.36 1.55
N ILE A 389 -3.34 -6.46 0.40
CA ILE A 389 -4.80 -6.58 0.23
C ILE A 389 -5.08 -7.97 -0.32
N HIS A 390 -6.03 -8.71 0.27
CA HIS A 390 -6.30 -10.09 -0.14
C HIS A 390 -7.02 -10.19 -1.49
N GLN A 391 -8.01 -9.33 -1.76
CA GLN A 391 -8.75 -9.19 -3.03
C GLN A 391 -9.69 -10.32 -3.46
N ASP A 392 -9.39 -11.58 -3.11
CA ASP A 392 -10.22 -12.76 -3.42
C ASP A 392 -10.72 -13.48 -2.16
N LEU A 393 -11.21 -12.71 -1.18
CA LEU A 393 -11.79 -13.27 0.04
C LEU A 393 -13.21 -13.80 -0.24
N LYS A 394 -13.38 -15.11 -0.06
CA LYS A 394 -14.65 -15.82 -0.24
C LYS A 394 -14.72 -17.08 0.64
N PRO A 395 -15.91 -17.66 0.90
CA PRO A 395 -16.04 -18.85 1.76
C PRO A 395 -15.23 -20.07 1.30
N GLU A 396 -14.91 -20.18 0.02
CA GLU A 396 -14.07 -21.25 -0.54
C GLU A 396 -12.61 -21.12 -0.11
N ASN A 397 -12.15 -19.89 0.17
CA ASN A 397 -10.76 -19.55 0.51
C ASN A 397 -10.53 -19.48 2.03
N ILE A 398 -11.46 -20.02 2.82
CA ILE A 398 -11.39 -20.08 4.28
C ILE A 398 -11.64 -21.52 4.71
N LEU A 399 -10.70 -22.13 5.44
CA LEU A 399 -10.88 -23.43 6.07
C LEU A 399 -11.24 -23.28 7.54
N ILE A 400 -12.03 -24.22 8.05
CA ILE A 400 -12.37 -24.41 9.45
C ILE A 400 -11.76 -25.74 9.87
N ASP A 401 -10.86 -25.71 10.85
CA ASP A 401 -10.27 -26.94 11.42
C ASP A 401 -11.20 -27.62 12.44
N GLU A 402 -10.80 -28.80 12.94
CA GLU A 402 -11.56 -29.57 13.93
C GLU A 402 -11.78 -28.84 15.27
N HIS A 403 -11.12 -27.70 15.48
CA HIS A 403 -11.21 -26.87 16.69
C HIS A 403 -11.94 -25.55 16.46
N ASP A 404 -12.71 -25.43 15.36
CA ASP A 404 -13.40 -24.21 14.94
C ASP A 404 -12.45 -23.01 14.72
N THR A 405 -11.19 -23.27 14.37
CA THR A 405 -10.23 -22.23 13.97
C THR A 405 -10.33 -21.96 12.48
N LEU A 406 -10.59 -20.70 12.13
CA LEU A 406 -10.68 -20.26 10.75
C LEU A 406 -9.32 -19.83 10.23
N LYS A 407 -8.94 -20.35 9.06
CA LYS A 407 -7.68 -20.04 8.36
C LYS A 407 -7.95 -19.64 6.92
N ILE A 408 -7.40 -18.49 6.52
CA ILE A 408 -7.39 -18.02 5.13
C ILE A 408 -6.32 -18.81 4.34
N ILE A 409 -6.67 -19.39 3.19
CA ILE A 409 -5.81 -20.38 2.49
C ILE A 409 -5.33 -20.03 1.07
N ASP A 410 -5.82 -18.94 0.47
CA ASP A 410 -5.48 -18.56 -0.91
C ASP A 410 -4.88 -17.15 -0.94
N PHE A 411 -3.64 -17.04 -1.44
CA PHE A 411 -2.91 -15.77 -1.54
C PHE A 411 -2.64 -15.36 -2.99
N GLY A 412 -3.12 -16.12 -3.98
CA GLY A 412 -2.75 -15.91 -5.37
C GLY A 412 -3.16 -14.54 -5.92
N SER A 413 -4.19 -13.92 -5.35
CA SER A 413 -4.66 -12.58 -5.77
C SER A 413 -4.18 -11.44 -4.85
N THR A 414 -3.27 -11.72 -3.92
CA THR A 414 -2.83 -10.73 -2.92
C THR A 414 -2.03 -9.61 -3.57
N LYS A 415 -2.43 -8.37 -3.35
CA LYS A 415 -1.76 -7.18 -3.89
C LYS A 415 -0.96 -6.48 -2.80
N ILE A 416 0.29 -6.14 -3.07
CA ILE A 416 1.19 -5.49 -2.11
C ILE A 416 1.47 -4.06 -2.57
N ALA A 417 1.13 -3.07 -1.74
CA ALA A 417 1.26 -1.67 -2.12
C ALA A 417 2.71 -1.23 -2.46
N GLY A 418 3.72 -1.94 -1.95
CA GLY A 418 5.14 -1.70 -2.24
C GLY A 418 5.73 -2.45 -3.44
N ILE A 419 5.00 -3.40 -4.03
CA ILE A 419 5.41 -4.22 -5.21
C ILE A 419 4.60 -3.83 -6.47
N GLU A 420 3.56 -3.00 -6.30
CA GLU A 420 2.73 -2.45 -7.38
C GLU A 420 3.46 -1.58 -8.42
N GLU A 421 4.78 -1.39 -8.32
CA GLU A 421 5.55 -0.80 -9.41
C GLU A 421 5.87 -1.80 -10.54
N ILE A 422 5.65 -3.11 -10.34
CA ILE A 422 6.10 -4.16 -11.28
C ILE A 422 4.94 -4.98 -11.88
N MET A 423 3.77 -5.07 -11.23
CA MET A 423 2.66 -5.90 -11.74
C MET A 423 1.50 -5.10 -12.33
N LEU A 424 1.21 -5.37 -13.61
CA LEU A 424 0.07 -4.87 -14.38
C LEU A 424 -1.27 -5.17 -13.66
N PRO A 425 -2.32 -4.35 -13.89
CA PRO A 425 -3.62 -4.56 -13.28
C PRO A 425 -4.19 -5.92 -13.72
N ILE A 426 -4.50 -6.75 -12.72
CA ILE A 426 -5.12 -8.07 -12.85
C ILE A 426 -6.27 -8.02 -13.85
N GLU A 427 -6.16 -8.75 -14.96
CA GLU A 427 -7.34 -9.14 -15.71
C GLU A 427 -8.20 -10.03 -14.80
N VAL A 428 -9.40 -9.55 -14.48
CA VAL A 428 -10.42 -10.29 -13.72
C VAL A 428 -10.84 -11.50 -14.57
N ASN A 429 -10.04 -12.57 -14.49
CA ASN A 429 -10.29 -13.78 -15.24
C ASN A 429 -11.54 -14.45 -14.63
N ASN A 430 -12.61 -14.40 -15.43
CA ASN A 430 -13.95 -14.91 -15.16
C ASN A 430 -13.95 -16.34 -14.60
N ILE A 431 -14.09 -16.46 -13.28
CA ILE A 431 -14.77 -17.60 -12.68
C ILE A 431 -16.10 -17.07 -12.17
N LEU A 432 -17.20 -17.54 -12.78
CA LEU A 432 -18.58 -17.05 -12.57
C LEU A 432 -19.01 -16.93 -11.08
N GLY A 433 -18.34 -17.60 -10.13
CA GLY A 433 -18.65 -17.51 -8.70
C GLY A 433 -17.95 -16.38 -7.92
N THR A 434 -16.80 -15.88 -8.38
CA THR A 434 -15.96 -14.92 -7.62
C THR A 434 -16.59 -13.52 -7.55
N ILE A 435 -17.34 -13.13 -8.59
CA ILE A 435 -17.94 -11.79 -8.75
C ILE A 435 -18.79 -11.37 -7.55
N ASN A 436 -19.44 -12.32 -6.87
CA ASN A 436 -20.40 -12.03 -5.81
C ASN A 436 -19.77 -11.50 -4.51
N TYR A 437 -18.49 -11.81 -4.25
CA TYR A 437 -17.75 -11.35 -3.07
C TYR A 437 -16.79 -10.21 -3.41
N THR A 438 -16.51 -10.00 -4.70
CA THR A 438 -15.63 -8.94 -5.19
C THR A 438 -16.22 -7.56 -4.91
N ALA A 439 -15.37 -6.65 -4.42
CA ALA A 439 -15.78 -5.29 -4.13
C ALA A 439 -16.13 -4.49 -5.41
N PRO A 440 -17.19 -3.66 -5.39
CA PRO A 440 -17.71 -2.99 -6.59
C PRO A 440 -16.69 -2.12 -7.36
N GLU A 441 -15.71 -1.55 -6.67
CA GLU A 441 -14.62 -0.78 -7.26
C GLU A 441 -13.78 -1.58 -8.29
N TYR A 442 -13.61 -2.89 -8.10
CA TYR A 442 -12.88 -3.73 -9.04
C TYR A 442 -13.62 -3.91 -10.37
N HIS A 443 -14.96 -3.93 -10.35
CA HIS A 443 -15.76 -4.06 -11.58
C HIS A 443 -15.66 -2.84 -12.51
N VAL A 444 -15.25 -1.69 -11.97
CA VAL A 444 -15.06 -0.45 -12.74
C VAL A 444 -13.58 -0.12 -12.98
N GLY A 445 -12.66 -1.03 -12.64
CA GLY A 445 -11.22 -0.88 -12.85
C GLY A 445 -10.53 0.04 -11.85
N ASN A 446 -11.19 0.41 -10.75
CA ASN A 446 -10.56 1.21 -9.70
C ASN A 446 -9.67 0.32 -8.81
N PRO A 447 -8.55 0.84 -8.27
CA PRO A 447 -7.71 0.09 -7.36
C PRO A 447 -8.47 -0.26 -6.07
N GLY A 448 -8.28 -1.50 -5.61
CA GLY A 448 -8.78 -1.93 -4.32
C GLY A 448 -8.02 -1.30 -3.14
N SER A 449 -8.61 -1.37 -1.96
CA SER A 449 -8.00 -0.95 -0.70
C SER A 449 -8.34 -1.94 0.41
N ASN A 450 -7.90 -1.67 1.64
CA ASN A 450 -8.37 -2.42 2.82
C ASN A 450 -9.91 -2.43 2.95
N ARG A 451 -10.60 -1.41 2.42
CA ARG A 451 -12.07 -1.32 2.38
C ARG A 451 -12.71 -2.31 1.41
N SER A 452 -11.95 -2.83 0.46
CA SER A 452 -12.38 -3.88 -0.46
C SER A 452 -12.48 -5.22 0.27
N ASP A 453 -11.48 -5.57 1.09
CA ASP A 453 -11.54 -6.77 1.93
C ASP A 453 -12.64 -6.68 3.01
N ILE A 454 -12.91 -5.48 3.55
CA ILE A 454 -14.04 -5.23 4.46
C ILE A 454 -15.37 -5.52 3.76
N TYR A 455 -15.51 -5.12 2.49
CA TYR A 455 -16.71 -5.41 1.71
C TYR A 455 -16.90 -6.92 1.58
N SER A 456 -15.87 -7.66 1.14
CA SER A 456 -15.94 -9.12 0.97
C SER A 456 -16.27 -9.83 2.28
N LEU A 457 -15.67 -9.42 3.39
CA LEU A 457 -16.00 -9.94 4.72
C LEU A 457 -17.44 -9.62 5.13
N GLY A 458 -17.94 -8.43 4.76
CA GLY A 458 -19.33 -8.04 4.95
C GLY A 458 -20.32 -8.91 4.17
N ILE A 459 -19.98 -9.28 2.92
CA ILE A 459 -20.78 -10.23 2.12
C ILE A 459 -20.81 -11.61 2.80
N ILE A 460 -19.67 -12.11 3.26
CA ILE A 460 -19.58 -13.39 3.99
C ILE A 460 -20.44 -13.35 5.26
N ALA A 461 -20.34 -12.29 6.07
CA ALA A 461 -21.15 -12.12 7.27
C ALA A 461 -22.66 -12.10 6.96
N TYR A 462 -23.05 -11.41 5.88
CA TYR A 462 -24.44 -11.36 5.42
C TYR A 462 -24.95 -12.76 5.04
N GLU A 463 -24.16 -13.49 4.24
CA GLU A 463 -24.51 -14.83 3.78
C GLU A 463 -24.62 -15.81 4.95
N MET A 464 -23.67 -15.77 5.89
CA MET A 464 -23.75 -16.60 7.10
C MET A 464 -25.04 -16.38 7.91
N LEU A 465 -25.55 -15.14 7.97
CA LEU A 465 -26.75 -14.84 8.75
C LEU A 465 -28.08 -15.11 8.03
N THR A 466 -28.05 -15.20 6.70
CA THR A 466 -29.27 -15.22 5.87
C THR A 466 -29.37 -16.40 4.92
N GLY A 467 -28.25 -17.03 4.56
CA GLY A 467 -28.14 -17.99 3.44
C GLY A 467 -28.30 -17.34 2.05
N HIS A 468 -28.30 -16.01 1.96
CA HIS A 468 -28.52 -15.26 0.73
C HIS A 468 -27.45 -14.18 0.54
N LEU A 469 -27.39 -13.55 -0.65
CA LEU A 469 -26.51 -12.42 -0.93
C LEU A 469 -27.27 -11.08 -0.77
N PRO A 470 -26.60 -9.98 -0.36
CA PRO A 470 -27.26 -8.72 0.01
C PRO A 470 -27.95 -7.99 -1.13
N TYR A 471 -27.63 -8.33 -2.39
CA TYR A 471 -28.19 -7.68 -3.58
C TYR A 471 -29.07 -8.60 -4.43
N GLY A 472 -29.16 -9.89 -4.09
CA GLY A 472 -30.01 -10.90 -4.75
C GLY A 472 -29.73 -11.17 -6.25
N LYS A 473 -28.84 -10.41 -6.90
CA LYS A 473 -28.41 -10.56 -8.29
C LYS A 473 -26.90 -10.36 -8.37
N GLU A 474 -26.27 -11.00 -9.35
CA GLU A 474 -24.86 -10.76 -9.67
C GLU A 474 -24.63 -9.27 -9.95
N MET A 475 -23.64 -8.69 -9.27
CA MET A 475 -23.27 -7.31 -9.46
C MET A 475 -22.25 -7.19 -10.59
N THR A 476 -22.50 -6.29 -11.53
CA THR A 476 -21.65 -6.04 -12.69
C THR A 476 -21.50 -4.53 -12.88
N ALA A 477 -20.48 -4.11 -13.64
CA ALA A 477 -20.27 -2.70 -13.97
C ALA A 477 -21.53 -2.01 -14.54
N ARG A 478 -22.40 -2.77 -15.24
CA ARG A 478 -23.63 -2.26 -15.87
C ARG A 478 -24.79 -2.04 -14.90
N ASN A 479 -24.87 -2.80 -13.80
CA ASN A 479 -26.02 -2.79 -12.88
C ASN A 479 -25.70 -2.28 -11.47
N ILE A 480 -24.44 -1.95 -11.17
CA ILE A 480 -23.94 -1.49 -9.87
C ILE A 480 -24.73 -0.32 -9.25
N LYS A 481 -25.29 0.57 -10.08
CA LYS A 481 -26.11 1.73 -9.65
C LYS A 481 -27.58 1.40 -9.38
N ARG A 482 -28.03 0.19 -9.74
CA ARG A 482 -29.44 -0.24 -9.70
C ARG A 482 -29.71 -1.30 -8.63
N VAL A 483 -28.68 -1.84 -7.99
CA VAL A 483 -28.83 -2.79 -6.89
C VAL A 483 -29.17 -2.04 -5.60
N ASN A 484 -30.02 -2.64 -4.78
CA ASN A 484 -30.37 -2.11 -3.46
C ASN A 484 -30.10 -3.18 -2.41
N TYR A 485 -29.58 -2.75 -1.27
CA TYR A 485 -29.34 -3.64 -0.13
C TYR A 485 -30.67 -4.23 0.38
N ILE A 486 -30.71 -5.54 0.53
CA ILE A 486 -31.84 -6.25 1.13
C ILE A 486 -31.51 -6.45 2.62
N SER A 487 -32.29 -5.87 3.52
CA SER A 487 -32.09 -6.00 4.96
C SER A 487 -32.07 -7.46 5.42
N ILE A 488 -31.12 -7.82 6.30
CA ILE A 488 -31.04 -9.14 6.94
C ILE A 488 -32.34 -9.49 7.65
N LYS A 489 -33.04 -8.48 8.20
CA LYS A 489 -34.32 -8.67 8.89
C LYS A 489 -35.44 -9.20 7.99
N HIS A 490 -35.29 -9.10 6.67
CA HIS A 490 -36.20 -9.72 5.72
C HIS A 490 -36.15 -11.25 5.79
N PHE A 491 -34.95 -11.81 5.98
CA PHE A 491 -34.71 -13.26 6.04
C PHE A 491 -34.67 -13.79 7.48
N ASN A 492 -34.14 -13.00 8.41
CA ASN A 492 -33.96 -13.37 9.81
C ASN A 492 -34.38 -12.21 10.75
N PRO A 493 -35.67 -12.11 11.13
CA PRO A 493 -36.20 -11.02 11.95
C PRO A 493 -35.58 -10.90 13.35
N GLU A 494 -35.03 -11.99 13.89
CA GLU A 494 -34.41 -12.09 15.21
C GLU A 494 -33.08 -11.31 15.31
N ILE A 495 -32.45 -11.02 14.16
CA ILE A 495 -31.21 -10.25 14.13
C ILE A 495 -31.47 -8.81 14.60
N PRO A 496 -30.69 -8.31 15.58
CA PRO A 496 -30.81 -6.94 16.04
C PRO A 496 -30.55 -5.94 14.91
N ILE A 497 -31.33 -4.86 14.88
CA ILE A 497 -31.26 -3.87 13.79
C ILE A 497 -29.87 -3.25 13.62
N TRP A 498 -29.13 -3.10 14.71
CA TRP A 498 -27.78 -2.53 14.67
C TRP A 498 -26.76 -3.45 13.99
N VAL A 499 -26.96 -4.79 14.04
CA VAL A 499 -26.13 -5.75 13.30
C VAL A 499 -26.38 -5.64 11.81
N ASP A 500 -27.65 -5.54 11.41
CA ASP A 500 -28.04 -5.31 10.01
C ASP A 500 -27.44 -4.01 9.48
N LYS A 501 -27.47 -2.92 10.26
CA LYS A 501 -26.84 -1.64 9.88
C LYS A 501 -25.32 -1.69 9.83
N ALA A 502 -24.66 -2.47 10.69
CA ALA A 502 -23.23 -2.68 10.61
C ALA A 502 -22.85 -3.41 9.31
N ILE A 503 -23.58 -4.46 8.94
CA ILE A 503 -23.33 -5.20 7.70
C ILE A 503 -23.66 -4.34 6.47
N GLU A 504 -24.80 -3.64 6.48
CA GLU A 504 -25.17 -2.69 5.42
C GLU A 504 -24.06 -1.67 5.15
N LYS A 505 -23.47 -1.10 6.21
CA LYS A 505 -22.36 -0.15 6.10
C LYS A 505 -21.10 -0.79 5.51
N ALA A 506 -20.77 -2.03 5.88
CA ALA A 506 -19.60 -2.74 5.35
C ALA A 506 -19.73 -3.03 3.86
N VAL A 507 -20.96 -3.29 3.37
CA VAL A 507 -21.21 -3.64 1.97
C VAL A 507 -21.59 -2.45 1.09
N LEU A 508 -21.55 -1.20 1.56
CA LEU A 508 -21.91 -0.04 0.74
C LEU A 508 -21.12 0.02 -0.58
N ILE A 509 -21.78 0.37 -1.68
CA ILE A 509 -21.15 0.41 -3.01
C ILE A 509 -19.96 1.38 -3.04
N ASN A 510 -20.11 2.58 -2.47
CA ASN A 510 -19.01 3.53 -2.38
C ASN A 510 -18.06 3.15 -1.21
N PRO A 511 -16.77 2.83 -1.48
CA PRO A 511 -15.81 2.46 -0.44
C PRO A 511 -15.62 3.54 0.64
N ASP A 512 -15.70 4.83 0.30
CA ASP A 512 -15.50 5.92 1.28
C ASP A 512 -16.55 5.93 2.38
N ASN A 513 -17.74 5.42 2.09
CA ASN A 513 -18.84 5.33 3.04
C ASN A 513 -18.78 4.06 3.93
N ARG A 514 -17.88 3.11 3.62
CA ARG A 514 -17.64 1.92 4.43
C ARG A 514 -16.82 2.26 5.68
N PHE A 515 -16.61 1.25 6.54
CA PHE A 515 -15.66 1.35 7.65
C PHE A 515 -14.25 1.60 7.13
N SER A 516 -13.47 2.38 7.88
CA SER A 516 -12.09 2.70 7.51
C SER A 516 -11.12 1.58 7.91
N LEU A 517 -11.46 0.83 8.97
CA LEU A 517 -10.65 -0.24 9.54
C LEU A 517 -11.50 -1.47 9.84
N LEU A 518 -10.92 -2.67 9.69
CA LEU A 518 -11.55 -3.95 10.06
C LEU A 518 -12.01 -3.99 11.51
N SER A 519 -11.24 -3.38 12.43
CA SER A 519 -11.60 -3.32 13.85
C SER A 519 -12.88 -2.53 14.11
N GLU A 520 -13.16 -1.48 13.32
CA GLU A 520 -14.42 -0.73 13.44
C GLU A 520 -15.61 -1.58 13.04
N PHE A 521 -15.48 -2.36 11.97
CA PHE A 521 -16.52 -3.28 11.52
C PHE A 521 -16.79 -4.38 12.55
N VAL A 522 -15.75 -5.06 13.04
CA VAL A 522 -15.88 -6.09 14.08
C VAL A 522 -16.46 -5.53 15.37
N TYR A 523 -16.06 -4.31 15.76
CA TYR A 523 -16.62 -3.63 16.93
C TYR A 523 -18.13 -3.36 16.75
N ALA A 524 -18.53 -2.83 15.59
CA ALA A 524 -19.92 -2.53 15.26
C ALA A 524 -20.80 -3.78 15.15
N LEU A 525 -20.24 -4.95 14.83
CA LEU A 525 -20.95 -6.23 14.86
C LEU A 525 -21.19 -6.77 16.28
N ASN A 526 -20.35 -6.40 17.24
CA ASN A 526 -20.40 -6.88 18.62
C ASN A 526 -21.09 -5.91 19.59
N HIS A 527 -21.12 -4.62 19.28
CA HIS A 527 -21.67 -3.58 20.15
C HIS A 527 -22.78 -2.80 19.45
N ALA A 528 -23.86 -2.56 20.20
CA ALA A 528 -24.95 -1.72 19.73
C ALA A 528 -24.48 -0.26 19.61
N ASP A 529 -24.21 0.18 18.39
CA ASP A 529 -23.88 1.56 18.10
C ASP A 529 -25.16 2.34 17.74
N SER A 530 -25.55 3.27 18.62
CA SER A 530 -26.71 4.13 18.43
C SER A 530 -26.56 5.12 17.26
N SER A 531 -25.32 5.38 16.80
CA SER A 531 -25.05 6.26 15.65
C SER A 531 -25.37 5.61 14.30
N LEU A 532 -25.29 4.28 14.21
CA LEU A 532 -25.67 3.50 13.03
C LEU A 532 -27.19 3.35 12.90
N VAL A 533 -27.89 3.40 14.04
CA VAL A 533 -29.35 3.40 14.11
C VAL A 533 -29.84 4.85 14.06
N LYS A 534 -29.61 5.55 12.95
CA LYS A 534 -30.38 6.78 12.70
C LYS A 534 -31.86 6.40 12.72
N LYS A 535 -32.66 7.08 13.55
CA LYS A 535 -34.13 6.98 13.50
C LYS A 535 -34.56 7.44 12.10
N ASP A 536 -34.73 6.49 11.18
CA ASP A 536 -35.36 6.79 9.90
C ASP A 536 -36.69 7.47 10.19
N TYR A 537 -36.84 8.70 9.70
CA TYR A 537 -38.10 9.41 9.75
C TYR A 537 -39.09 8.64 8.88
N VAL A 538 -39.87 7.75 9.48
CA VAL A 538 -40.97 7.08 8.79
C VAL A 538 -42.10 8.10 8.68
N PRO A 539 -42.47 8.57 7.47
CA PRO A 539 -43.55 9.54 7.31
C PRO A 539 -44.84 9.03 7.97
N LEU A 540 -45.62 9.92 8.59
CA LEU A 540 -46.85 9.57 9.32
C LEU A 540 -47.80 8.70 8.48
N ILE A 541 -47.87 8.94 7.17
CA ILE A 541 -48.69 8.18 6.22
C ILE A 541 -48.31 6.70 6.11
N LYS A 542 -47.02 6.36 6.30
CA LYS A 542 -46.55 4.97 6.34
C LYS A 542 -46.68 4.34 7.73
N ARG A 543 -46.63 5.15 8.80
CA ARG A 543 -46.77 4.68 10.19
C ARG A 543 -48.21 4.36 10.58
N ASN A 544 -49.16 5.20 10.17
CA ASN A 544 -50.58 5.00 10.45
C ASN A 544 -51.41 5.65 9.34
N PRO A 545 -51.62 4.96 8.20
CA PRO A 545 -52.27 5.52 7.02
C PRO A 545 -53.70 5.98 7.34
N VAL A 546 -54.43 5.23 8.15
CA VAL A 546 -55.82 5.54 8.53
C VAL A 546 -55.91 6.83 9.34
N ARG A 547 -55.10 6.98 10.40
CA ARG A 547 -55.11 8.21 11.21
C ARG A 547 -54.64 9.44 10.42
N THR A 548 -53.71 9.25 9.49
CA THR A 548 -53.21 10.34 8.65
C THR A 548 -54.33 10.85 7.73
N TRP A 549 -55.06 9.95 7.07
CA TRP A 549 -56.22 10.32 6.27
C TRP A 549 -57.35 10.93 7.10
N GLN A 550 -57.61 10.41 8.31
CA GLN A 550 -58.60 11.00 9.23
C GLN A 550 -58.26 12.45 9.59
N MET A 551 -56.99 12.77 9.89
CA MET A 551 -56.56 14.14 10.17
C MET A 551 -56.65 15.05 8.94
N ILE A 552 -56.24 14.57 7.77
CA ILE A 552 -56.36 15.34 6.52
C ILE A 552 -57.83 15.66 6.23
N SER A 553 -58.72 14.68 6.36
CA SER A 553 -60.16 14.88 6.18
C SER A 553 -60.76 15.84 7.21
N ALA A 554 -60.34 15.76 8.47
CA ALA A 554 -60.80 16.69 9.51
C ALA A 554 -60.36 18.14 9.24
N ILE A 555 -59.11 18.33 8.82
CA ILE A 555 -58.58 19.65 8.43
C ILE A 555 -59.35 20.21 7.23
N LEU A 556 -59.58 19.38 6.20
CA LEU A 556 -60.36 19.78 5.03
C LEU A 556 -61.80 20.14 5.39
N LEU A 557 -62.42 19.41 6.33
CA LEU A 557 -63.77 19.73 6.82
C LEU A 557 -63.79 21.12 7.49
N VAL A 558 -62.82 21.40 8.37
CA VAL A 558 -62.70 22.71 9.04
C VAL A 558 -62.49 23.84 8.04
N ILE A 559 -61.62 23.63 7.04
CA ILE A 559 -61.39 24.61 5.97
C ILE A 559 -62.66 24.88 5.18
N ASN A 560 -63.42 23.84 4.81
CA ASN A 560 -64.70 24.01 4.10
C ASN A 560 -65.74 24.75 4.94
N ILE A 561 -65.81 24.49 6.26
CA ILE A 561 -66.70 25.22 7.16
C ILE A 561 -66.30 26.70 7.24
N LEU A 562 -65.00 27.00 7.36
CA LEU A 562 -64.50 28.38 7.37
C LEU A 562 -64.79 29.11 6.05
N LEU A 563 -64.65 28.44 4.92
CA LEU A 563 -64.99 28.96 3.59
C LEU A 563 -66.49 29.11 3.32
N MET A 564 -67.36 28.51 4.14
CA MET A 564 -68.81 28.76 4.09
C MET A 564 -69.23 29.95 4.94
N VAL A 565 -68.44 30.27 5.96
CA VAL A 565 -68.73 31.35 6.93
C VAL A 565 -68.13 32.69 6.48
N TYR A 566 -67.12 32.66 5.61
CA TYR A 566 -66.65 33.78 4.80
C TYR A 566 -67.26 33.73 3.41
#